data_AF-A0A183H044-F1
#
_entry.id   AF-A0A183H044-F1
#
_cell.length_a   1.000
_cell.length_b   1.000
_cell.length_c   1.000
_cell.angle_alpha   90.00
_cell.angle_beta   90.00
_cell.angle_gamma   90.00
#
_symmetry.space_group_name_H-M   'P 1'
#
loop_
_entity.id
_entity.type
_entity.pdbx_description
1 polymer ?
#
loop_
_entity_poly.entity_id
_entity_poly.type
_entity_poly.pdbx_seq_one_letter_code
_entity_poly.pdbx_strand_id
1 'polypeptide(L)'
;MAKISGRIFNKGHGIRLIKSKMGLKLNCGKILVCGDSETDLPMLEECLICSPMNVYTIWVTTNPQLQEKVRLLCGTYENDHYVFVSCPEVLLGAMANATVREITIRPQGDDDDEE
;
A
#
# COMPACT_ATOMS: atom_id res chain seq x y z
N MET A 1 -16.16 -3.50 -17.79
CA MET A 1 -14.84 -2.89 -18.12
C MET A 1 -15.10 -1.56 -18.83
N ALA A 2 -14.91 -0.42 -18.15
CA ALA A 2 -15.13 0.90 -18.75
C ALA A 2 -13.97 1.24 -19.71
N LYS A 3 -14.29 1.51 -20.98
CA LYS A 3 -13.32 1.92 -22.01
C LYS A 3 -13.29 3.44 -22.08
N ILE A 4 -12.18 4.05 -21.67
CA ILE A 4 -11.87 5.44 -22.02
C ILE A 4 -10.79 5.34 -23.10
N SER A 5 -11.14 5.64 -24.35
CA SER A 5 -10.21 5.82 -25.48
C SER A 5 -9.26 4.63 -25.81
N GLY A 6 -9.79 3.40 -25.89
CA GLY A 6 -9.03 2.25 -26.43
C GLY A 6 -7.92 1.68 -25.55
N ARG A 7 -7.58 2.33 -24.43
CA ARG A 7 -6.69 1.77 -23.40
C ARG A 7 -7.52 1.14 -22.28
N ILE A 8 -7.13 -0.06 -21.85
CA ILE A 8 -7.77 -0.74 -20.72
C ILE A 8 -7.38 0.01 -19.44
N PHE A 9 -8.39 0.52 -18.73
CA PHE A 9 -8.17 1.17 -17.44
C PHE A 9 -7.77 0.12 -16.40
N ASN A 10 -6.71 0.38 -15.61
CA ASN A 10 -6.20 -0.53 -14.58
C ASN A 10 -6.07 0.23 -13.24
N LYS A 11 -5.77 -0.47 -12.15
CA LYS A 11 -5.69 0.12 -10.81
C LYS A 11 -4.61 1.21 -10.70
N GLY A 12 -3.50 1.08 -11.46
CA GLY A 12 -2.48 2.12 -11.56
C GLY A 12 -3.00 3.44 -12.17
N HIS A 13 -3.78 3.36 -13.25
CA HIS A 13 -4.46 4.54 -13.79
C HIS A 13 -5.37 5.22 -12.75
N GLY A 14 -5.99 4.44 -11.86
CA GLY A 14 -6.74 4.94 -10.71
C GLY A 14 -5.89 5.76 -9.75
N ILE A 15 -4.74 5.23 -9.32
CA ILE A 15 -3.78 5.95 -8.46
C ILE A 15 -3.36 7.27 -9.10
N ARG A 16 -3.00 7.24 -10.39
CA ARG A 16 -2.59 8.45 -11.12
C ARG A 16 -3.70 9.49 -11.19
N LEU A 17 -4.94 9.07 -11.41
CA LEU A 17 -6.10 9.95 -11.43
C LEU A 17 -6.34 10.56 -10.04
N ILE A 18 -6.36 9.76 -8.98
CA ILE A 18 -6.58 10.25 -7.61
C ILE A 18 -5.47 11.21 -7.20
N LYS A 19 -4.20 10.90 -7.49
CA LYS A 19 -3.06 11.81 -7.27
C LYS A 19 -3.30 13.17 -7.93
N SER A 20 -3.76 13.17 -9.19
CA SER A 20 -4.00 14.40 -9.96
C SER A 20 -5.21 15.22 -9.47
N LYS A 21 -6.24 14.56 -8.92
CA LYS A 21 -7.51 15.19 -8.55
C LYS A 21 -7.61 15.58 -7.08
N MET A 22 -7.01 14.80 -6.20
CA MET A 22 -7.12 14.95 -4.74
C MET A 22 -5.87 15.60 -4.11
N GLY A 23 -4.85 15.93 -4.91
CA GLY A 23 -3.63 16.56 -4.40
C GLY A 23 -2.81 15.66 -3.45
N LEU A 24 -2.93 14.34 -3.57
CA LEU A 24 -2.18 13.40 -2.73
C LEU A 24 -0.67 13.55 -2.98
N LYS A 25 0.06 13.88 -1.92
CA LYS A 25 1.52 13.98 -1.93
C LYS A 25 2.16 12.60 -1.77
N LEU A 26 2.08 11.77 -2.81
CA LEU A 26 2.70 10.43 -2.83
C LEU A 26 4.24 10.47 -2.75
N ASN A 27 4.85 11.64 -2.79
CA ASN A 27 6.28 11.85 -2.57
C ASN A 27 6.60 12.30 -1.13
N CYS A 28 5.61 12.45 -0.25
CA CYS A 28 5.78 12.89 1.13
C CYS A 28 5.14 11.88 2.09
N GLY A 29 5.97 11.16 2.85
CA GLY A 29 5.52 10.17 3.83
C GLY A 29 5.56 8.74 3.31
N LYS A 30 5.14 7.80 4.16
CA LYS A 30 5.13 6.36 3.86
C LYS A 30 3.84 5.97 3.15
N ILE A 31 3.94 5.09 2.17
CA ILE A 31 2.80 4.54 1.44
C ILE A 31 2.70 3.05 1.75
N LEU A 32 1.53 2.59 2.17
CA LEU A 32 1.24 1.16 2.30
C LEU A 32 0.32 0.73 1.16
N VAL A 33 0.79 -0.21 0.32
CA VAL A 33 0.00 -0.81 -0.77
C VAL A 33 -0.33 -2.25 -0.44
N CYS A 34 -1.61 -2.60 -0.40
CA CYS A 34 -2.06 -3.97 -0.17
C CYS A 34 -2.63 -4.58 -1.47
N GLY A 35 -2.24 -5.81 -1.80
CA GLY A 35 -2.73 -6.52 -2.98
C GLY A 35 -2.94 -8.01 -2.72
N ASP A 36 -3.77 -8.65 -3.54
CA ASP A 36 -4.03 -10.09 -3.48
C ASP A 36 -3.91 -10.77 -4.85
N SER A 37 -3.93 -9.98 -5.92
CA SER A 37 -3.98 -10.47 -7.30
C SER A 37 -3.02 -9.73 -8.23
N GLU A 38 -2.70 -10.31 -9.39
CA GLU A 38 -1.88 -9.63 -10.40
C GLU A 38 -2.46 -8.30 -10.88
N THR A 39 -3.77 -8.09 -10.74
CA THR A 39 -4.42 -6.83 -11.12
C THR A 39 -3.99 -5.64 -10.26
N ASP A 40 -3.37 -5.90 -9.10
CA ASP A 40 -2.83 -4.92 -8.16
C ASP A 40 -1.39 -4.51 -8.48
N LEU A 41 -0.66 -5.24 -9.34
CA LEU A 41 0.72 -4.89 -9.70
C LEU A 41 0.83 -3.48 -10.30
N PRO A 42 -0.06 -3.03 -11.22
CA PRO A 42 -0.01 -1.65 -11.72
C PRO A 42 -0.25 -0.59 -10.64
N MET A 43 -0.97 -0.93 -9.56
CA MET A 43 -1.17 -0.01 -8.44
C MET A 43 0.14 0.15 -7.65
N LEU A 44 0.83 -0.96 -7.36
CA LEU A 44 2.14 -0.94 -6.71
C LEU A 44 3.18 -0.20 -7.56
N GLU A 45 3.22 -0.48 -8.86
CA GLU A 45 4.16 0.16 -9.79
C GLU A 45 4.03 1.68 -9.81
N GLU A 46 2.81 2.22 -9.89
CA GLU A 46 2.61 3.68 -9.87
C GLU A 46 3.06 4.32 -8.55
N CYS A 47 2.88 3.64 -7.42
CA CYS A 47 3.38 4.10 -6.13
C CYS A 47 4.92 4.07 -6.09
N LEU A 48 5.56 3.00 -6.57
CA LEU A 48 7.01 2.86 -6.64
C LEU A 48 7.65 3.92 -7.53
N ILE A 49 7.06 4.22 -8.70
CA ILE A 49 7.51 5.32 -9.58
C ILE A 49 7.54 6.66 -8.84
N CYS A 50 6.58 6.89 -7.93
CA CYS A 50 6.47 8.15 -7.21
C CYS A 50 7.44 8.26 -6.02
N SER A 51 7.66 7.18 -5.27
CA SER A 51 8.48 7.20 -4.07
C SER A 51 9.04 5.82 -3.71
N PRO A 52 10.07 5.34 -4.43
CA PRO A 52 10.57 3.97 -4.31
C PRO A 52 10.88 3.55 -2.88
N MET A 53 11.61 4.39 -2.14
CA MET A 53 12.07 4.09 -0.77
C MET A 53 10.98 4.21 0.29
N ASN A 54 9.85 4.85 -0.02
CA ASN A 54 8.78 5.10 0.96
C ASN A 54 7.56 4.19 0.79
N VAL A 55 7.57 3.35 -0.24
CA VAL A 55 6.53 2.33 -0.45
C VAL A 55 6.85 1.10 0.38
N TYR A 56 5.83 0.64 1.11
CA TYR A 56 5.75 -0.64 1.78
C TYR A 56 4.58 -1.40 1.17
N THR A 57 4.71 -2.71 0.96
CA THR A 57 3.63 -3.49 0.37
C THR A 57 3.37 -4.80 1.08
N ILE A 58 2.09 -5.13 1.27
CA ILE A 58 1.64 -6.39 1.87
C ILE A 58 0.80 -7.13 0.84
N TRP A 59 1.16 -8.38 0.59
CA TRP A 59 0.50 -9.22 -0.40
C TRP A 59 -0.15 -10.43 0.25
N VAL A 60 -1.47 -10.52 0.11
CA VAL A 60 -2.26 -11.64 0.62
C VAL A 60 -2.27 -12.75 -0.43
N THR A 61 -1.25 -13.60 -0.39
CA THR A 61 -1.13 -14.69 -1.36
C THR A 61 -0.19 -15.80 -0.90
N THR A 62 -0.58 -17.04 -1.20
CA THR A 62 0.28 -18.22 -1.12
C THR A 62 0.84 -18.64 -2.48
N ASN A 63 0.48 -17.93 -3.57
CA ASN A 63 0.92 -18.25 -4.91
C ASN A 63 2.38 -17.80 -5.14
N PRO A 64 3.34 -18.72 -5.33
CA PRO A 64 4.75 -18.37 -5.50
C PRO A 64 5.02 -17.53 -6.76
N GLN A 65 4.20 -17.67 -7.82
CA GLN A 65 4.37 -16.89 -9.06
C GLN A 65 4.01 -15.42 -8.84
N LEU A 66 2.94 -15.16 -8.08
CA LEU A 66 2.56 -13.79 -7.73
C LEU A 66 3.62 -13.18 -6.80
N GLN A 67 4.08 -13.93 -5.79
CA GLN A 67 5.14 -13.47 -4.90
C GLN A 67 6.40 -13.08 -5.70
N GLU A 68 6.80 -13.89 -6.68
CA GLU A 68 7.96 -13.59 -7.50
C GLU A 68 7.78 -12.34 -8.36
N LYS A 69 6.60 -12.16 -8.97
CA LYS A 69 6.27 -10.93 -9.71
C LYS A 69 6.38 -9.68 -8.83
N VAL A 70 5.95 -9.77 -7.57
CA VAL A 70 6.08 -8.68 -6.60
C VAL A 70 7.55 -8.41 -6.25
N ARG A 71 8.34 -9.46 -5.96
CA ARG A 71 9.78 -9.32 -5.67
C ARG A 71 10.53 -8.64 -6.80
N LEU A 72 10.30 -9.09 -8.04
CA LEU A 72 10.92 -8.53 -9.24
C LEU A 72 10.50 -7.08 -9.47
N LEU A 73 9.22 -6.77 -9.29
CA LEU A 73 8.72 -5.41 -9.43
C LEU A 73 9.37 -4.49 -8.39
N CYS A 74 9.35 -4.84 -7.10
CA CYS A 74 10.01 -4.07 -6.05
C CYS A 74 11.52 -3.91 -6.31
N GLY A 75 12.21 -5.00 -6.70
CA GLY A 75 13.63 -4.99 -6.99
C GLY A 75 14.03 -4.09 -8.17
N THR A 76 13.15 -3.93 -9.16
CA THR A 76 13.36 -2.98 -10.29
C THR A 76 13.50 -1.54 -9.82
N TYR A 77 12.91 -1.20 -8.66
CA TYR A 77 12.95 0.13 -8.04
C TYR A 77 13.84 0.17 -6.79
N GLU A 78 14.75 -0.80 -6.62
CA GLU A 78 15.65 -0.92 -5.45
C GLU A 78 14.88 -0.91 -4.11
N ASN A 79 13.65 -1.43 -4.09
CA ASN A 79 12.81 -1.53 -2.91
C ASN A 79 12.77 -2.98 -2.41
N ASP A 80 12.99 -3.18 -1.12
CA ASP A 80 12.90 -4.49 -0.44
C ASP A 80 11.76 -4.54 0.61
N HIS A 81 10.89 -3.53 0.62
CA HIS A 81 9.83 -3.35 1.60
C HIS A 81 8.53 -4.12 1.24
N TYR A 82 8.63 -5.44 1.10
CA TYR A 82 7.47 -6.30 0.82
C TYR A 82 7.29 -7.40 1.85
N VAL A 83 6.03 -7.74 2.15
CA VAL A 83 5.67 -8.85 3.04
C VAL A 83 4.55 -9.66 2.39
N PHE A 84 4.63 -10.99 2.51
CA PHE A 84 3.59 -11.91 2.06
C PHE A 84 2.87 -12.50 3.26
N VAL A 85 1.54 -12.52 3.20
CA VAL A 85 0.68 -13.16 4.21
C VAL A 85 -0.25 -14.16 3.53
N SER A 86 -0.65 -15.20 4.26
CA SER A 86 -1.49 -16.28 3.71
C SER A 86 -2.95 -15.89 3.54
N CYS A 87 -3.45 -14.98 4.39
CA CYS A 87 -4.85 -14.60 4.42
C CYS A 87 -5.04 -13.19 5.03
N PRO A 88 -6.17 -12.51 4.76
CA PRO A 88 -6.42 -11.15 5.25
C PRO A 88 -6.44 -11.03 6.77
N GLU A 89 -6.80 -12.09 7.49
CA GLU A 89 -6.91 -12.12 8.96
C GLU A 89 -5.56 -11.87 9.63
N VAL A 90 -4.46 -12.30 9.02
CA VAL A 90 -3.10 -12.02 9.52
C VAL A 90 -2.85 -10.52 9.50
N LEU A 91 -3.23 -9.83 8.42
CA LEU A 91 -3.11 -8.39 8.31
C LEU A 91 -4.04 -7.68 9.29
N LEU A 92 -5.29 -8.14 9.43
CA LEU A 92 -6.25 -7.58 10.37
C LEU A 92 -5.76 -7.72 11.82
N GLY A 93 -5.25 -8.88 12.20
CA GLY A 93 -4.67 -9.13 13.53
C GLY A 93 -3.43 -8.27 13.79
N ALA A 94 -2.56 -8.10 12.78
CA ALA A 94 -1.39 -7.23 12.88
C ALA A 94 -1.80 -5.75 13.09
N MET A 95 -2.79 -5.27 12.34
CA MET A 95 -3.33 -3.91 12.50
C MET A 95 -3.98 -3.74 13.89
N ALA A 96 -4.82 -4.67 14.32
CA ALA A 96 -5.45 -4.60 15.65
C ALA A 96 -4.41 -4.53 16.77
N ASN A 97 -3.36 -5.38 16.70
CA ASN A 97 -2.26 -5.35 17.66
C ASN A 97 -1.45 -4.04 17.59
N ALA A 98 -1.22 -3.49 16.40
CA ALA A 98 -0.56 -2.19 16.25
C ALA A 98 -1.38 -1.06 16.89
N THR A 99 -2.70 -1.05 16.68
CA THR A 99 -3.62 -0.09 17.32
C THR A 99 -3.59 -0.19 18.84
N VAL A 100 -3.68 -1.41 19.39
CA VAL A 100 -3.61 -1.61 20.86
C VAL A 100 -2.29 -1.11 21.43
N ARG A 101 -1.17 -1.39 20.75
CA ARG A 101 0.16 -0.90 21.17
C ARG A 101 0.23 0.61 21.14
N GLU A 102 -0.30 1.26 20.10
CA GLU A 102 -0.30 2.72 19.98
C GLU A 102 -1.09 3.36 21.12
N ILE A 103 -2.28 2.84 21.45
CA ILE A 103 -3.10 3.29 22.59
C ILE A 103 -2.38 3.08 23.93
N THR A 104 -1.68 1.96 24.08
CA THR A 104 -0.99 1.63 25.35
C THR A 104 0.27 2.48 25.56
N ILE A 105 0.97 2.86 24.48
CA ILE A 105 2.21 3.64 24.53
C ILE A 105 1.91 5.16 24.59
N ARG A 106 0.78 5.59 24.04
CA ARG A 106 0.29 6.97 24.11
C ARG A 106 -1.12 6.99 24.72
N PRO A 107 -1.27 6.78 26.03
CA PRO A 107 -2.55 7.06 26.67
C PRO A 107 -2.87 8.53 26.42
N GLN A 108 -4.05 8.84 25.90
CA GLN A 108 -4.55 10.22 25.86
C GLN A 108 -4.50 10.78 27.29
N GLY A 109 -3.62 11.75 27.48
CA GLY A 109 -3.43 12.48 28.72
C GLY A 109 -2.60 13.69 28.37
N ASP A 110 -3.32 14.75 27.96
CA ASP A 110 -2.95 16.17 27.93
C ASP A 110 -3.87 16.83 26.89
N ASP A 111 -5.07 17.24 27.35
CA ASP A 111 -5.89 18.38 26.87
C ASP A 111 -7.23 18.36 27.62
N ASP A 112 -7.17 18.49 28.95
CA ASP A 112 -8.30 18.93 29.80
C ASP A 112 -7.72 19.97 30.79
N ASP A 113 -7.19 21.08 30.25
CA ASP A 113 -6.85 22.28 31.02
C ASP A 113 -7.02 23.50 30.11
N GLU A 114 -8.26 23.89 29.85
CA GLU A 114 -8.65 25.28 29.52
C GLU A 114 -10.16 25.47 29.72
N GLU A 115 -10.58 25.73 30.96
CA GLU A 115 -11.68 26.66 31.30
C GLU A 115 -11.50 27.24 32.72
#